data_AF-A0A2E7M7L9-F1
#
_entry.id   AF-A0A2E7M7L9-F1
#
_cell.length_a   1.000
_cell.length_b   1.000
_cell.length_c   1.000
_cell.angle_alpha   90.00
_cell.angle_beta   90.00
_cell.angle_gamma   90.00
#
_symmetry.space_group_name_H-M   'P 1'
#
loop_
_entity.id
_entity.type
_entity.pdbx_description
1 polymer ?
#
loop_
_entity_poly.entity_id
_entity_poly.type
_entity_poly.pdbx_seq_one_letter_code
_entity_poly.pdbx_strand_id
1 'polypeptide(L)'
;MIKAACHRLGRKNHHSGWASLCALLVLCAVISTAHADSGSDEFGYTWADSSSGGPAYNYEEVLNQQAQTLADEGFVTIALGFEFLFYGEAFSQVDVHSNGVLTFGASNPAAYNHQCPLSAPELPTISPYWTDLNPAAAEEGGGVYIATRGSQPNRYLIVEWFKIPHFNVQGEATFEVKLFEGSNRIEFHYRDLNVGGDNLDYGRGSAIFIGSGERLIEISCDEESFHGESFNNGVGETLEFNHPACDDQDIDGYCSWEDCDNNDASVNPGVDESCDKIDNDCDGEIDESTASDALLWYLDNDGDGYGNAGVNVPATSCDPPTGYADNNIDCDDNDRNIFPGAHEACDNADNDCDGIVDNPSDSDGDGATICDGDCDDSDPTRENLDVDRDGQSTCGGDCNDNDDRVETGSAESCDGVDNDCDGDIDENPLCENEVPPGHEIAYGCILNCAVATRPTPTGALSLMVLLCGLAGWRRRRPPPATPGRGPS
;
A
#
# COMPACT_ATOMS: atom_id res chain seq x y z
N MET A 1 6.01 -53.00 39.73
CA MET A 1 6.81 -53.47 40.89
C MET A 1 6.82 -52.52 42.11
N ILE A 2 5.91 -51.53 42.22
CA ILE A 2 5.90 -50.56 43.34
C ILE A 2 4.90 -50.92 44.47
N LYS A 3 3.91 -51.78 44.21
CA LYS A 3 2.92 -52.23 45.23
C LYS A 3 3.47 -53.19 46.30
N ALA A 4 4.70 -53.73 46.15
CA ALA A 4 5.29 -54.66 47.11
C ALA A 4 6.22 -54.01 48.16
N ALA A 5 6.58 -52.73 48.01
CA ALA A 5 7.56 -52.06 48.88
C ALA A 5 6.95 -51.42 50.13
N CYS A 6 5.65 -51.06 50.12
CA CYS A 6 5.03 -50.34 51.24
C CYS A 6 4.62 -51.23 52.43
N HIS A 7 4.57 -52.56 52.28
CA HIS A 7 4.08 -53.44 53.35
C HIS A 7 5.14 -53.92 54.36
N ARG A 8 6.41 -53.48 54.22
CA ARG A 8 7.54 -53.95 55.05
C ARG A 8 8.16 -52.94 56.02
N LEU A 9 7.69 -51.69 56.08
CA LEU A 9 8.29 -50.65 56.95
C LEU A 9 7.47 -50.28 58.20
N GLY A 10 6.32 -50.91 58.43
CA GLY A 10 5.48 -50.67 59.60
C GLY A 10 5.80 -51.59 60.79
N ARG A 11 7.01 -51.53 61.37
CA ARG A 11 7.30 -52.00 62.74
C ARG A 11 8.75 -51.69 63.14
N LYS A 12 8.96 -50.55 63.81
CA LYS A 12 9.66 -50.43 65.11
C LYS A 12 10.10 -48.98 65.39
N ASN A 13 9.69 -48.54 66.59
CA ASN A 13 10.39 -47.64 67.52
C ASN A 13 10.28 -46.12 67.33
N HIS A 14 9.43 -45.55 68.20
CA HIS A 14 9.66 -44.40 69.06
C HIS A 14 10.97 -43.62 68.86
N HIS A 15 10.87 -42.36 68.42
CA HIS A 15 11.39 -41.19 69.15
C HIS A 15 10.83 -39.90 68.55
N SER A 16 10.42 -39.00 69.44
CA SER A 16 9.87 -37.66 69.20
C SER A 16 10.85 -36.76 68.47
N GLY A 17 10.41 -36.08 67.40
CA GLY A 17 11.15 -34.93 66.89
C GLY A 17 11.00 -34.56 65.42
N TRP A 18 9.90 -34.88 64.72
CA TRP A 18 9.66 -34.39 63.35
C TRP A 18 8.17 -34.11 63.12
N ALA A 19 7.64 -33.10 63.82
CA ALA A 19 6.34 -32.50 63.51
C ALA A 19 6.57 -31.16 62.81
N SER A 20 7.19 -31.19 61.61
CA SER A 20 7.27 -30.03 60.72
C SER A 20 7.64 -30.41 59.27
N LEU A 21 7.21 -31.58 58.80
CA LEU A 21 7.48 -32.02 57.42
C LEU A 21 6.39 -32.94 56.81
N CYS A 22 5.14 -32.80 57.28
CA CYS A 22 3.98 -33.54 56.74
C CYS A 22 2.78 -32.62 56.40
N ALA A 23 2.98 -31.31 56.32
CA ALA A 23 1.96 -30.36 55.86
C ALA A 23 2.31 -29.71 54.51
N LEU A 24 3.18 -30.35 53.72
CA LEU A 24 3.62 -29.87 52.40
C LEU A 24 3.59 -30.98 51.33
N LEU A 25 2.79 -32.02 51.55
CA LEU A 25 2.61 -33.18 50.64
C LEU A 25 1.16 -33.70 50.64
N VAL A 26 0.16 -32.81 50.66
CA VAL A 26 -1.26 -33.15 50.34
C VAL A 26 -1.90 -32.06 49.48
N LEU A 27 -1.14 -31.54 48.51
CA LEU A 27 -1.70 -30.72 47.42
C LEU A 27 -1.06 -31.11 46.08
N CYS A 28 -0.85 -32.41 45.89
CA CYS A 28 -0.35 -32.98 44.65
C CYS A 28 -0.89 -34.42 44.53
N ALA A 29 -2.17 -34.55 44.21
CA ALA A 29 -2.78 -35.76 43.65
C ALA A 29 -4.23 -35.48 43.22
N VAL A 30 -4.43 -34.41 42.45
CA VAL A 30 -5.29 -34.50 41.27
C VAL A 30 -4.40 -34.05 40.12
N ILE A 31 -3.38 -34.85 39.84
CA ILE A 31 -2.83 -34.87 38.49
C ILE A 31 -3.89 -35.66 37.74
N SER A 32 -4.88 -34.97 37.16
CA SER A 32 -5.43 -35.47 35.91
C SER A 32 -4.22 -35.66 35.01
N THR A 33 -3.96 -36.89 34.59
CA THR A 33 -3.10 -37.13 33.45
C THR A 33 -3.80 -36.49 32.26
N ALA A 34 -3.60 -35.19 32.05
CA ALA A 34 -3.70 -34.63 30.72
C ALA A 34 -2.56 -35.31 29.95
N HIS A 35 -2.92 -36.29 29.12
CA HIS A 35 -2.03 -36.75 28.07
C HIS A 35 -1.84 -35.57 27.12
N ALA A 36 -0.63 -35.41 26.60
CA ALA A 36 -0.36 -34.33 25.67
C ALA A 36 -0.86 -34.79 24.30
N ASP A 37 -2.16 -34.61 24.04
CA ASP A 37 -2.84 -35.04 22.80
C ASP A 37 -2.60 -33.99 21.70
N SER A 38 -1.31 -33.77 21.36
CA SER A 38 -0.88 -32.83 20.33
C SER A 38 0.41 -33.32 19.67
N GLY A 39 0.48 -33.31 18.34
CA GLY A 39 1.64 -33.76 17.56
C GLY A 39 1.82 -32.96 16.27
N SER A 40 2.91 -33.22 15.53
CA SER A 40 3.17 -32.59 14.24
C SER A 40 3.74 -33.56 13.21
N ASP A 41 3.58 -33.27 11.92
CA ASP A 41 4.30 -33.98 10.85
C ASP A 41 5.58 -33.25 10.39
N GLU A 42 6.25 -33.81 9.39
CA GLU A 42 7.47 -33.25 8.79
C GLU A 42 7.21 -32.03 7.89
N PHE A 43 5.98 -31.82 7.44
CA PHE A 43 5.63 -30.64 6.64
C PHE A 43 5.44 -29.41 7.53
N GLY A 44 4.88 -29.64 8.72
CA GLY A 44 4.73 -28.64 9.75
C GLY A 44 3.39 -28.74 10.45
N TYR A 45 2.35 -29.33 9.84
CA TYR A 45 1.02 -29.43 10.45
C TYR A 45 1.10 -29.91 11.89
N THR A 46 0.27 -29.34 12.74
CA THR A 46 0.03 -29.75 14.12
C THR A 46 -1.43 -30.10 14.30
N TRP A 47 -1.72 -30.89 15.32
CA TRP A 47 -3.09 -31.16 15.72
C TRP A 47 -3.29 -30.96 17.23
N ALA A 48 -4.51 -30.60 17.60
CA ALA A 48 -4.98 -30.54 18.98
C ALA A 48 -6.46 -30.94 19.04
N ASP A 49 -6.87 -31.56 20.13
CA ASP A 49 -8.27 -31.89 20.40
C ASP A 49 -8.90 -30.88 21.38
N SER A 50 -10.22 -30.98 21.56
CA SER A 50 -10.99 -30.08 22.43
C SER A 50 -10.55 -30.11 23.91
N SER A 51 -9.86 -31.18 24.32
CA SER A 51 -9.35 -31.40 25.67
C SER A 51 -7.87 -31.00 25.85
N SER A 52 -7.13 -30.85 24.76
CA SER A 52 -5.68 -30.59 24.71
C SER A 52 -5.30 -29.21 24.17
N GLY A 53 -6.26 -28.28 24.07
CA GLY A 53 -6.03 -26.89 23.69
C GLY A 53 -6.54 -26.53 22.30
N GLY A 54 -7.15 -27.49 21.58
CA GLY A 54 -7.93 -27.24 20.38
C GLY A 54 -9.28 -26.57 20.68
N PRO A 55 -10.06 -26.26 19.63
CA PRO A 55 -11.33 -25.56 19.74
C PRO A 55 -12.39 -26.42 20.43
N ALA A 56 -13.36 -25.73 21.06
CA ALA A 56 -14.50 -26.39 21.67
C ALA A 56 -15.40 -27.04 20.60
N TYR A 57 -16.08 -28.13 20.97
CA TYR A 57 -17.05 -28.80 20.12
C TYR A 57 -18.09 -27.84 19.54
N ASN A 58 -18.16 -27.77 18.20
CA ASN A 58 -19.06 -26.89 17.47
C ASN A 58 -19.56 -27.53 16.16
N TYR A 59 -20.29 -28.63 16.30
CA TYR A 59 -20.94 -29.30 15.16
C TYR A 59 -22.05 -28.43 14.54
N GLU A 60 -22.05 -28.29 13.22
CA GLU A 60 -23.01 -27.48 12.47
C GLU A 60 -23.84 -28.31 11.49
N GLU A 61 -25.05 -28.68 11.89
CA GLU A 61 -25.94 -29.47 11.04
C GLU A 61 -26.35 -28.71 9.76
N VAL A 62 -26.15 -29.33 8.58
CA VAL A 62 -26.41 -28.73 7.26
C VAL A 62 -27.46 -29.48 6.42
N LEU A 63 -28.36 -30.21 7.09
CA LEU A 63 -29.49 -30.94 6.48
C LEU A 63 -30.48 -30.08 5.68
N ASN A 64 -30.39 -28.75 5.78
CA ASN A 64 -31.18 -27.84 4.94
C ASN A 64 -30.69 -27.78 3.49
N GLN A 65 -29.54 -28.40 3.19
CA GLN A 65 -29.01 -28.55 1.85
C GLN A 65 -29.52 -29.84 1.19
N GLN A 66 -29.41 -29.91 -0.14
CA GLN A 66 -29.69 -31.14 -0.85
C GLN A 66 -28.56 -32.15 -0.60
N ALA A 67 -28.91 -33.35 -0.13
CA ALA A 67 -27.96 -34.45 0.01
C ALA A 67 -27.31 -34.79 -1.33
N GLN A 68 -26.01 -35.05 -1.30
CA GLN A 68 -25.26 -35.52 -2.45
C GLN A 68 -25.67 -36.96 -2.79
N THR A 69 -25.78 -37.26 -4.09
CA THR A 69 -26.08 -38.62 -4.54
C THR A 69 -24.80 -39.42 -4.65
N LEU A 70 -24.42 -40.09 -3.56
CA LEU A 70 -23.26 -40.97 -3.49
C LEU A 70 -23.69 -42.43 -3.42
N ALA A 71 -23.15 -43.25 -4.33
CA ALA A 71 -23.22 -44.70 -4.20
C ALA A 71 -22.19 -45.19 -3.18
N ASP A 72 -22.30 -46.47 -2.80
CA ASP A 72 -21.19 -47.23 -2.23
C ASP A 72 -19.95 -47.08 -3.12
N GLU A 73 -18.79 -46.78 -2.53
CA GLU A 73 -17.53 -46.54 -3.27
C GLU A 73 -17.60 -45.37 -4.26
N GLY A 74 -18.55 -44.46 -4.08
CA GLY A 74 -18.73 -43.27 -4.90
C GLY A 74 -18.03 -42.03 -4.35
N PHE A 75 -17.89 -41.03 -5.22
CA PHE A 75 -17.42 -39.69 -4.86
C PHE A 75 -18.15 -38.60 -5.65
N VAL A 76 -18.07 -37.37 -5.16
CA VAL A 76 -18.57 -36.17 -5.84
C VAL A 76 -17.52 -35.06 -5.76
N THR A 77 -17.22 -34.42 -6.89
CA THR A 77 -16.31 -33.27 -6.94
C THR A 77 -17.08 -31.98 -6.68
N ILE A 78 -16.55 -31.14 -5.80
CA ILE A 78 -17.21 -29.93 -5.32
C ILE A 78 -16.24 -28.75 -5.44
N ALA A 79 -16.72 -27.64 -5.96
CA ALA A 79 -15.97 -26.38 -5.93
C ALA A 79 -15.97 -25.82 -4.50
N LEU A 80 -14.78 -25.50 -3.98
CA LEU A 80 -14.62 -24.93 -2.63
C LEU A 80 -15.20 -23.51 -2.56
N GLY A 81 -15.10 -22.78 -3.68
CA GLY A 81 -15.48 -21.37 -3.78
C GLY A 81 -14.37 -20.41 -3.34
N PHE A 82 -13.30 -20.92 -2.74
CA PHE A 82 -12.08 -20.23 -2.36
C PHE A 82 -10.85 -21.10 -2.67
N GLU A 83 -9.67 -20.50 -2.63
CA GLU A 83 -8.41 -21.25 -2.69
C GLU A 83 -8.07 -21.81 -1.31
N PHE A 84 -7.77 -23.11 -1.26
CA PHE A 84 -7.41 -23.81 -0.03
C PHE A 84 -6.01 -24.42 -0.20
N LEU A 85 -5.06 -23.96 0.60
CA LEU A 85 -3.69 -24.43 0.61
C LEU A 85 -3.58 -25.67 1.51
N PHE A 86 -3.15 -26.78 0.92
CA PHE A 86 -2.97 -28.03 1.66
C PHE A 86 -1.66 -28.70 1.25
N TYR A 87 -0.77 -28.91 2.23
CA TYR A 87 0.59 -29.43 1.99
C TYR A 87 1.40 -28.62 0.94
N GLY A 88 1.19 -27.30 0.88
CA GLY A 88 1.91 -26.39 0.00
C GLY A 88 1.39 -26.33 -1.44
N GLU A 89 0.25 -26.97 -1.71
CA GLU A 89 -0.45 -26.91 -2.99
C GLU A 89 -1.82 -26.26 -2.84
N ALA A 90 -2.14 -25.34 -3.75
CA ALA A 90 -3.40 -24.62 -3.76
C ALA A 90 -4.50 -25.40 -4.53
N PHE A 91 -5.67 -25.54 -3.90
CA PHE A 91 -6.80 -26.24 -4.48
C PHE A 91 -8.06 -25.38 -4.49
N SER A 92 -8.84 -25.47 -5.57
CA SER A 92 -10.14 -24.79 -5.73
C SER A 92 -11.33 -25.77 -5.76
N GLN A 93 -11.04 -27.07 -5.73
CA GLN A 93 -12.02 -28.15 -5.74
C GLN A 93 -11.55 -29.30 -4.83
N VAL A 94 -12.51 -30.09 -4.34
CA VAL A 94 -12.26 -31.28 -3.52
C VAL A 94 -13.19 -32.41 -3.93
N ASP A 95 -12.67 -33.64 -3.90
CA ASP A 95 -13.47 -34.86 -4.10
C ASP A 95 -13.94 -35.39 -2.75
N VAL A 96 -15.26 -35.43 -2.54
CA VAL A 96 -15.91 -35.95 -1.33
C VAL A 96 -16.33 -37.40 -1.55
N HIS A 97 -15.79 -38.32 -0.75
CA HIS A 97 -16.02 -39.77 -0.90
C HIS A 97 -17.09 -40.29 0.06
N SER A 98 -17.79 -41.34 -0.39
CA SER A 98 -18.75 -42.11 0.41
C SER A 98 -18.16 -42.60 1.74
N ASN A 99 -16.89 -43.01 1.69
CA ASN A 99 -16.12 -43.62 2.78
C ASN A 99 -15.54 -42.64 3.81
N GLY A 100 -16.03 -41.40 3.90
CA GLY A 100 -15.61 -40.45 4.95
C GLY A 100 -14.24 -39.80 4.70
N VAL A 101 -13.89 -39.61 3.43
CA VAL A 101 -12.58 -39.07 2.99
C VAL A 101 -12.77 -37.94 1.99
N LEU A 102 -11.85 -36.97 2.03
CA LEU A 102 -11.64 -35.94 1.03
C LEU A 102 -10.31 -36.17 0.32
N THR A 103 -10.28 -36.06 -1.01
CA THR A 103 -9.02 -36.06 -1.79
C THR A 103 -8.91 -34.83 -2.68
N PHE A 104 -7.66 -34.41 -2.93
CA PHE A 104 -7.36 -33.28 -3.81
C PHE A 104 -6.54 -33.74 -5.02
N GLY A 105 -6.80 -33.15 -6.18
CA GLY A 105 -6.03 -33.37 -7.42
C GLY A 105 -6.30 -34.70 -8.17
N ALA A 106 -6.90 -35.71 -7.53
CA ALA A 106 -7.34 -36.96 -8.16
C ALA A 106 -8.36 -37.73 -7.30
N SER A 107 -9.05 -38.70 -7.91
CA SER A 107 -9.99 -39.60 -7.25
C SER A 107 -9.33 -40.92 -6.83
N ASN A 108 -9.17 -41.16 -5.52
CA ASN A 108 -9.02 -42.50 -4.94
C ASN A 108 -9.33 -42.46 -3.43
N PRO A 109 -10.41 -43.09 -2.95
CA PRO A 109 -10.18 -44.36 -2.25
C PRO A 109 -11.30 -45.40 -2.43
N ALA A 110 -10.91 -46.61 -2.84
CA ALA A 110 -11.69 -47.83 -2.64
C ALA A 110 -11.85 -48.16 -1.13
N ALA A 111 -12.81 -49.04 -0.79
CA ALA A 111 -13.05 -49.59 0.55
C ALA A 111 -11.73 -50.00 1.19
N TYR A 112 -11.43 -49.45 2.37
CA TYR A 112 -10.16 -49.72 3.03
C TYR A 112 -10.37 -50.36 4.40
N ASN A 113 -9.73 -51.50 4.60
CA ASN A 113 -9.48 -52.06 5.91
C ASN A 113 -8.16 -51.49 6.41
N HIS A 114 -8.24 -50.57 7.37
CA HIS A 114 -7.10 -49.94 7.99
C HIS A 114 -6.12 -50.98 8.59
N GLN A 115 -4.83 -50.88 8.21
CA GLN A 115 -3.71 -51.54 8.88
C GLN A 115 -2.86 -50.49 9.58
N CYS A 116 -2.50 -50.80 10.81
CA CYS A 116 -1.84 -49.88 11.71
C CYS A 116 -0.34 -50.23 11.88
N PRO A 117 0.59 -49.25 11.78
CA PRO A 117 0.39 -47.85 11.40
C PRO A 117 0.11 -47.68 9.89
N LEU A 118 -0.53 -46.57 9.50
CA LEU A 118 -0.74 -46.21 8.09
C LEU A 118 0.58 -45.80 7.43
N SER A 119 0.66 -46.09 6.13
CA SER A 119 1.60 -45.41 5.25
C SER A 119 0.99 -44.08 4.80
N ALA A 120 1.83 -43.05 4.66
CA ALA A 120 1.41 -41.77 4.12
C ALA A 120 0.75 -41.92 2.73
N PRO A 121 -0.34 -41.20 2.45
CA PRO A 121 -1.06 -41.30 1.19
C PRO A 121 -0.26 -40.61 0.06
N GLU A 122 -0.23 -41.20 -1.13
CA GLU A 122 0.42 -40.55 -2.29
C GLU A 122 -0.30 -39.26 -2.73
N LEU A 123 -1.61 -39.18 -2.52
CA LEU A 123 -2.44 -38.02 -2.83
C LEU A 123 -2.72 -37.19 -1.58
N PRO A 124 -2.85 -35.84 -1.69
CA PRO A 124 -3.31 -35.04 -0.58
C PRO A 124 -4.70 -35.50 -0.14
N THR A 125 -4.78 -35.96 1.10
CA THR A 125 -5.95 -36.63 1.66
C THR A 125 -6.27 -36.08 3.04
N ILE A 126 -7.55 -35.79 3.28
CA ILE A 126 -8.11 -35.44 4.59
C ILE A 126 -9.14 -36.51 4.94
N SER A 127 -8.91 -37.21 6.05
CA SER A 127 -9.72 -38.34 6.48
C SER A 127 -10.26 -38.09 7.88
N PRO A 128 -11.43 -37.44 8.01
CA PRO A 128 -12.10 -37.34 9.31
C PRO A 128 -12.50 -38.71 9.85
N TYR A 129 -12.93 -39.64 9.00
CA TYR A 129 -13.24 -41.01 9.41
C TYR A 129 -13.31 -41.95 8.19
N TRP A 130 -12.16 -42.51 7.78
CA TRP A 130 -12.10 -43.42 6.65
C TRP A 130 -12.47 -44.84 7.05
N THR A 131 -13.64 -45.30 6.60
CA THR A 131 -14.07 -46.70 6.70
C THR A 131 -15.04 -47.05 5.58
N ASP A 132 -15.52 -48.29 5.54
CA ASP A 132 -16.42 -48.84 4.51
C ASP A 132 -17.88 -48.39 4.76
N LEU A 133 -18.13 -47.10 4.51
CA LEU A 133 -19.41 -46.42 4.70
C LEU A 133 -20.26 -46.46 3.43
N ASN A 134 -21.57 -46.64 3.59
CA ASN A 134 -22.51 -46.74 2.48
C ASN A 134 -23.64 -45.71 2.58
N PRO A 135 -23.46 -44.49 2.02
CA PRO A 135 -24.50 -43.47 1.98
C PRO A 135 -25.78 -43.92 1.25
N ALA A 136 -25.69 -44.83 0.29
CA ALA A 136 -26.85 -45.33 -0.45
C ALA A 136 -27.76 -46.25 0.39
N ALA A 137 -27.27 -46.76 1.52
CA ALA A 137 -28.03 -47.56 2.47
C ALA A 137 -28.57 -46.75 3.66
N ALA A 138 -28.33 -45.43 3.70
CA ALA A 138 -28.74 -44.59 4.81
C ALA A 138 -30.28 -44.51 4.94
N GLU A 139 -30.76 -44.47 6.19
CA GLU A 139 -32.19 -44.31 6.48
C GLU A 139 -32.69 -42.88 6.15
N GLU A 140 -33.99 -42.62 6.30
CA GLU A 140 -34.57 -41.31 5.95
C GLU A 140 -33.86 -40.14 6.66
N GLY A 141 -33.37 -39.20 5.84
CA GLY A 141 -32.59 -38.04 6.31
C GLY A 141 -31.08 -38.27 6.40
N GLY A 142 -30.61 -39.52 6.29
CA GLY A 142 -29.19 -39.87 6.19
C GLY A 142 -28.60 -39.51 4.82
N GLY A 143 -27.36 -39.02 4.81
CA GLY A 143 -26.68 -38.64 3.57
C GLY A 143 -25.43 -37.79 3.79
N VAL A 144 -24.77 -37.46 2.68
CA VAL A 144 -23.65 -36.52 2.68
C VAL A 144 -24.16 -35.15 2.28
N TYR A 145 -23.97 -34.16 3.15
CA TYR A 145 -24.44 -32.80 2.98
C TYR A 145 -23.25 -31.85 2.94
N ILE A 146 -23.39 -30.78 2.16
CA ILE A 146 -22.31 -29.82 1.92
C ILE A 146 -22.88 -28.43 1.99
N ALA A 147 -22.21 -27.54 2.72
CA ALA A 147 -22.58 -26.15 2.74
C ALA A 147 -21.36 -25.23 2.91
N THR A 148 -21.40 -24.08 2.26
CA THR A 148 -20.46 -22.99 2.53
C THR A 148 -21.10 -22.00 3.50
N ARG A 149 -20.31 -21.47 4.43
CA ARG A 149 -20.68 -20.45 5.41
C ARG A 149 -19.68 -19.29 5.35
N GLY A 150 -20.02 -18.20 6.04
CA GLY A 150 -19.22 -16.97 6.04
C GLY A 150 -19.37 -16.12 4.78
N SER A 151 -18.49 -15.14 4.65
CA SER A 151 -18.40 -14.20 3.51
C SER A 151 -16.94 -13.92 3.22
N GLN A 152 -16.57 -13.64 1.96
CA GLN A 152 -15.19 -13.33 1.58
C GLN A 152 -14.59 -12.23 2.48
N PRO A 153 -13.32 -12.36 2.93
CA PRO A 153 -12.38 -13.47 2.71
C PRO A 153 -12.45 -14.58 3.80
N ASN A 154 -13.51 -14.62 4.60
CA ASN A 154 -13.64 -15.48 5.79
C ASN A 154 -14.75 -16.54 5.61
N ARG A 155 -14.71 -17.32 4.53
CA ARG A 155 -15.63 -18.44 4.30
C ARG A 155 -15.09 -19.73 4.89
N TYR A 156 -15.97 -20.71 5.06
CA TYR A 156 -15.56 -22.09 5.32
C TYR A 156 -16.55 -23.06 4.67
N LEU A 157 -16.01 -24.17 4.18
CA LEU A 157 -16.78 -25.30 3.66
C LEU A 157 -17.03 -26.29 4.78
N ILE A 158 -18.27 -26.77 4.90
CA ILE A 158 -18.66 -27.89 5.76
C ILE A 158 -19.02 -29.07 4.86
N VAL A 159 -18.46 -30.24 5.16
CA VAL A 159 -18.87 -31.52 4.59
C VAL A 159 -19.31 -32.43 5.73
N GLU A 160 -20.59 -32.80 5.75
CA GLU A 160 -21.25 -33.57 6.79
C GLU A 160 -21.62 -34.96 6.27
N TRP A 161 -21.15 -36.02 6.93
CA TRP A 161 -21.67 -37.37 6.78
C TRP A 161 -22.66 -37.58 7.92
N PHE A 162 -23.96 -37.56 7.62
CA PHE A 162 -25.02 -37.66 8.62
C PHE A 162 -25.69 -39.03 8.56
N LYS A 163 -25.66 -39.77 9.67
CA LYS A 163 -26.30 -41.10 9.81
C LYS A 163 -25.94 -42.08 8.70
N ILE A 164 -24.66 -42.15 8.37
CA ILE A 164 -24.18 -43.03 7.30
C ILE A 164 -23.92 -44.42 7.88
N PRO A 165 -24.61 -45.47 7.40
CA PRO A 165 -24.35 -46.82 7.87
C PRO A 165 -23.05 -47.36 7.30
N HIS A 166 -22.40 -48.23 8.06
CA HIS A 166 -21.30 -49.04 7.55
C HIS A 166 -21.86 -50.21 6.72
N PHE A 167 -21.17 -50.60 5.64
CA PHE A 167 -21.61 -51.58 4.65
C PHE A 167 -22.00 -52.99 5.19
N ASN A 168 -21.61 -53.38 6.42
CA ASN A 168 -21.82 -54.75 6.94
C ASN A 168 -22.09 -54.89 8.45
N VAL A 169 -22.28 -53.81 9.20
CA VAL A 169 -22.53 -53.83 10.65
C VAL A 169 -23.72 -52.94 11.02
N GLN A 170 -24.30 -53.14 12.20
CA GLN A 170 -25.46 -52.38 12.66
C GLN A 170 -25.04 -51.14 13.44
N GLY A 171 -24.85 -50.02 12.75
CA GLY A 171 -24.65 -48.71 13.35
C GLY A 171 -24.50 -47.63 12.28
N GLU A 172 -24.39 -46.38 12.72
CA GLU A 172 -24.32 -45.20 11.85
C GLU A 172 -23.24 -44.24 12.34
N ALA A 173 -22.57 -43.58 11.40
CA ALA A 173 -21.60 -42.54 11.69
C ALA A 173 -22.21 -41.16 11.39
N THR A 174 -21.98 -40.22 12.30
CA THR A 174 -22.28 -38.80 12.12
C THR A 174 -21.10 -37.92 12.51
N PHE A 175 -20.50 -37.29 11.52
CA PHE A 175 -19.34 -36.42 11.67
C PHE A 175 -19.27 -35.41 10.52
N GLU A 176 -18.49 -34.36 10.71
CA GLU A 176 -18.23 -33.36 9.68
C GLU A 176 -16.77 -32.93 9.67
N VAL A 177 -16.37 -32.34 8.54
CA VAL A 177 -15.10 -31.65 8.35
C VAL A 177 -15.37 -30.23 7.89
N LYS A 178 -14.58 -29.28 8.43
CA LYS A 178 -14.59 -27.88 8.03
C LYS A 178 -13.24 -27.49 7.45
N LEU A 179 -13.27 -26.80 6.31
CA LEU A 179 -12.09 -26.22 5.64
C LEU A 179 -12.26 -24.69 5.63
N PHE A 180 -11.30 -23.95 6.19
CA PHE A 180 -11.40 -22.51 6.35
C PHE A 180 -10.60 -21.74 5.28
N GLU A 181 -11.23 -20.74 4.66
CA GLU A 181 -10.59 -19.79 3.74
C GLU A 181 -9.53 -18.94 4.47
N GLY A 182 -8.44 -18.61 3.78
CA GLY A 182 -7.31 -17.82 4.31
C GLY A 182 -6.44 -18.64 5.25
N SER A 183 -6.95 -18.96 6.44
CA SER A 183 -6.18 -19.69 7.47
C SER A 183 -5.79 -21.12 7.10
N ASN A 184 -6.46 -21.74 6.12
CA ASN A 184 -6.27 -23.13 5.70
C ASN A 184 -6.39 -24.17 6.84
N ARG A 185 -7.03 -23.77 7.95
CA ARG A 185 -7.33 -24.64 9.09
C ARG A 185 -8.29 -25.74 8.68
N ILE A 186 -8.13 -26.91 9.30
CA ILE A 186 -9.02 -28.05 9.13
C ILE A 186 -9.58 -28.42 10.50
N GLU A 187 -10.89 -28.59 10.60
CA GLU A 187 -11.53 -29.10 11.83
C GLU A 187 -12.35 -30.35 11.53
N PHE A 188 -12.21 -31.40 12.33
CA PHE A 188 -13.11 -32.55 12.35
C PHE A 188 -14.02 -32.45 13.57
N HIS A 189 -15.32 -32.64 13.39
CA HIS A 189 -16.30 -32.62 14.47
C HIS A 189 -17.06 -33.95 14.50
N TYR A 190 -17.02 -34.64 15.63
CA TYR A 190 -17.62 -35.95 15.80
C TYR A 190 -18.85 -35.88 16.70
N ARG A 191 -19.98 -36.37 16.21
CA ARG A 191 -21.24 -36.40 16.96
C ARG A 191 -21.63 -37.81 17.39
N ASP A 192 -21.45 -38.78 16.51
CA ASP A 192 -21.69 -40.20 16.77
C ASP A 192 -20.77 -41.03 15.86
N LEU A 193 -19.94 -41.90 16.42
CA LEU A 193 -19.12 -42.83 15.66
C LEU A 193 -19.41 -44.29 16.06
N ASN A 194 -20.62 -44.57 16.56
CA ASN A 194 -21.04 -45.94 16.88
C ASN A 194 -21.54 -46.68 15.65
N VAL A 195 -20.63 -47.34 14.94
CA VAL A 195 -20.97 -48.19 13.78
C VAL A 195 -21.36 -49.62 14.19
N GLY A 196 -21.39 -49.92 15.50
CA GLY A 196 -21.98 -51.13 16.06
C GLY A 196 -21.11 -52.37 15.95
N GLY A 197 -19.81 -52.18 16.06
CA GLY A 197 -18.85 -53.27 16.11
C GLY A 197 -17.58 -52.83 16.82
N ASP A 198 -17.33 -53.40 18.01
CA ASP A 198 -16.18 -53.09 18.87
C ASP A 198 -14.87 -52.86 18.06
N ASN A 199 -14.51 -53.73 17.12
CA ASN A 199 -13.26 -53.54 16.36
C ASN A 199 -13.24 -52.28 15.48
N LEU A 200 -14.39 -51.88 14.91
CA LEU A 200 -14.53 -50.68 14.09
C LEU A 200 -14.62 -49.44 14.98
N ASP A 201 -15.39 -49.52 16.05
CA ASP A 201 -15.54 -48.46 17.04
C ASP A 201 -14.20 -48.19 17.75
N TYR A 202 -13.34 -49.20 17.94
CA TYR A 202 -12.00 -49.08 18.56
C TYR A 202 -10.86 -48.82 17.55
N GLY A 203 -11.15 -48.34 16.34
CA GLY A 203 -10.12 -47.88 15.39
C GLY A 203 -9.28 -49.00 14.73
N ARG A 204 -9.70 -50.27 14.82
CA ARG A 204 -9.03 -51.39 14.11
C ARG A 204 -9.54 -51.61 12.69
N GLY A 205 -10.45 -50.77 12.22
CA GLY A 205 -10.98 -50.81 10.85
C GLY A 205 -11.43 -49.43 10.33
N SER A 206 -10.93 -48.36 10.94
CA SER A 206 -11.14 -46.99 10.50
C SER A 206 -9.84 -46.18 10.64
N ALA A 207 -9.65 -45.17 9.79
CA ALA A 207 -8.48 -44.31 9.81
C ALA A 207 -8.87 -42.83 9.98
N ILE A 208 -8.12 -42.10 10.80
CA ILE A 208 -8.30 -40.65 11.02
C ILE A 208 -6.93 -40.01 10.84
N PHE A 209 -6.80 -39.19 9.79
CA PHE A 209 -5.51 -38.61 9.45
C PHE A 209 -5.65 -37.43 8.46
N ILE A 210 -4.57 -36.65 8.36
CA ILE A 210 -4.28 -35.83 7.19
C ILE A 210 -2.90 -36.21 6.64
N GLY A 211 -2.71 -36.15 5.33
CA GLY A 211 -1.43 -36.51 4.74
C GLY A 211 -1.30 -36.21 3.25
N SER A 212 -0.06 -36.16 2.77
CA SER A 212 0.29 -36.04 1.36
C SER A 212 1.72 -36.51 1.12
N GLY A 213 1.92 -37.36 0.10
CA GLY A 213 3.22 -37.93 -0.25
C GLY A 213 3.81 -38.78 0.87
N GLU A 214 4.95 -38.36 1.42
CA GLU A 214 5.61 -39.02 2.56
C GLU A 214 5.20 -38.44 3.93
N ARG A 215 4.30 -37.44 3.97
CA ARG A 215 3.89 -36.74 5.19
C ARG A 215 2.53 -37.23 5.67
N LEU A 216 2.40 -37.43 6.98
CA LEU A 216 1.20 -38.00 7.60
C LEU A 216 1.11 -37.56 9.06
N ILE A 217 -0.05 -37.04 9.45
CA ILE A 217 -0.51 -37.03 10.84
C ILE A 217 -1.60 -38.07 10.95
N GLU A 218 -1.27 -39.21 11.55
CA GLU A 218 -2.23 -40.26 11.85
C GLU A 218 -2.67 -40.14 13.31
N ILE A 219 -3.98 -40.07 13.54
CA ILE A 219 -4.60 -40.06 14.87
C ILE A 219 -5.15 -41.44 15.22
N SER A 220 -5.67 -42.16 14.21
CA SER A 220 -6.07 -43.55 14.37
C SER A 220 -4.87 -44.38 14.82
N CYS A 221 -5.00 -45.12 15.93
CA CYS A 221 -4.01 -46.01 16.55
C CYS A 221 -3.08 -45.48 17.63
N ASP A 222 -2.74 -44.19 17.63
CA ASP A 222 -1.71 -43.70 18.54
C ASP A 222 -2.23 -43.44 19.96
N GLU A 223 -3.56 -43.42 20.15
CA GLU A 223 -4.19 -43.05 21.43
C GLU A 223 -5.20 -44.08 21.96
N GLU A 224 -5.04 -44.50 23.23
CA GLU A 224 -6.05 -45.29 23.97
C GLU A 224 -7.36 -44.48 24.19
N SER A 225 -7.32 -43.15 24.02
CA SER A 225 -8.44 -42.22 24.15
C SER A 225 -9.27 -42.04 22.86
N PHE A 226 -8.75 -42.39 21.67
CA PHE A 226 -9.48 -42.25 20.39
C PHE A 226 -10.40 -43.43 20.06
N HIS A 227 -10.60 -44.30 21.04
CA HIS A 227 -11.48 -45.45 21.02
C HIS A 227 -12.94 -44.99 21.16
N GLY A 228 -13.82 -45.43 20.26
CA GLY A 228 -15.18 -44.92 19.97
C GLY A 228 -16.18 -44.80 21.13
N GLU A 229 -15.80 -45.08 22.37
CA GLU A 229 -16.55 -44.60 23.53
C GLU A 229 -16.28 -43.12 23.84
N SER A 230 -15.14 -42.54 23.43
CA SER A 230 -14.83 -41.12 23.63
C SER A 230 -15.67 -40.19 22.77
N PHE A 231 -15.95 -40.54 21.51
CA PHE A 231 -16.80 -39.73 20.61
C PHE A 231 -18.31 -39.92 20.84
N ASN A 232 -18.67 -40.96 21.60
CA ASN A 232 -20.06 -41.33 21.91
C ASN A 232 -20.47 -40.99 23.35
N ASN A 233 -19.67 -40.19 24.05
CA ASN A 233 -19.91 -39.78 25.45
C ASN A 233 -21.02 -38.71 25.60
N GLY A 234 -21.61 -38.26 24.48
CA GLY A 234 -22.69 -37.27 24.44
C GLY A 234 -22.25 -35.82 24.64
N VAL A 235 -20.94 -35.52 24.71
CA VAL A 235 -20.43 -34.14 24.71
C VAL A 235 -19.88 -33.67 23.37
N GLY A 236 -19.60 -34.60 22.44
CA GLY A 236 -19.01 -34.29 21.13
C GLY A 236 -17.55 -33.88 21.25
N GLU A 237 -16.77 -34.11 20.19
CA GLU A 237 -15.34 -33.78 20.18
C GLU A 237 -14.95 -33.09 18.87
N THR A 238 -13.93 -32.25 18.96
CA THR A 238 -13.32 -31.58 17.81
C THR A 238 -11.84 -31.88 17.76
N LEU A 239 -11.35 -32.23 16.57
CA LEU A 239 -9.93 -32.19 16.23
C LEU A 239 -9.67 -30.99 15.33
N GLU A 240 -8.66 -30.22 15.67
CA GLU A 240 -8.15 -29.17 14.79
C GLU A 240 -6.78 -29.60 14.26
N PHE A 241 -6.60 -29.46 12.94
CA PHE A 241 -5.31 -29.50 12.30
C PHE A 241 -4.99 -28.09 11.81
N ASN A 242 -3.86 -27.59 12.26
CA ASN A 242 -3.38 -26.27 11.94
C ASN A 242 -1.93 -26.35 11.51
N HIS A 243 -1.49 -25.51 10.57
CA HIS A 243 -0.09 -25.41 10.25
C HIS A 243 0.57 -24.37 11.20
N PRO A 244 1.31 -24.77 12.24
CA PRO A 244 1.92 -23.89 13.25
C PRO A 244 3.02 -22.99 12.69
N ALA A 245 3.39 -23.14 11.41
CA ALA A 245 4.35 -22.25 10.76
C ALA A 245 3.67 -21.20 9.88
N CYS A 246 2.33 -21.11 9.87
CA CYS A 246 1.70 -19.84 9.54
C CYS A 246 1.96 -18.88 10.71
N ASP A 247 3.17 -18.32 10.75
CA ASP A 247 3.46 -17.12 11.50
C ASP A 247 2.75 -16.02 10.72
N ASP A 248 1.50 -15.76 11.08
CA ASP A 248 0.66 -14.67 10.59
C ASP A 248 0.53 -13.70 11.76
N GLN A 249 1.52 -12.83 11.90
CA GLN A 249 1.74 -12.01 13.09
C GLN A 249 0.88 -10.72 13.06
N ASP A 250 0.43 -10.28 11.88
CA ASP A 250 -0.49 -9.17 11.71
C ASP A 250 -1.96 -9.57 11.47
N ILE A 251 -2.22 -10.87 11.26
CA ILE A 251 -3.54 -11.50 11.20
C ILE A 251 -4.32 -11.07 9.95
N ASP A 252 -3.64 -11.06 8.80
CA ASP A 252 -4.26 -10.79 7.49
C ASP A 252 -4.68 -12.07 6.73
N GLY A 253 -4.30 -13.24 7.25
CA GLY A 253 -4.62 -14.54 6.70
C GLY A 253 -3.58 -15.10 5.73
N TYR A 254 -2.43 -14.44 5.56
CA TYR A 254 -1.27 -14.93 4.84
C TYR A 254 -0.16 -15.35 5.80
N CYS A 255 0.59 -16.38 5.42
CA CYS A 255 1.68 -16.89 6.25
C CYS A 255 2.99 -16.17 5.92
N SER A 256 3.92 -16.04 6.88
CA SER A 256 5.23 -15.36 6.74
C SER A 256 6.12 -15.74 5.54
N TRP A 257 5.82 -16.82 4.81
CA TRP A 257 6.57 -17.22 3.60
C TRP A 257 5.90 -16.78 2.29
N GLU A 258 4.64 -16.36 2.36
CA GLU A 258 3.83 -15.77 1.29
C GLU A 258 3.69 -14.26 1.49
N ASP A 259 3.61 -13.83 2.74
CA ASP A 259 3.60 -12.45 3.19
C ASP A 259 5.04 -11.91 3.34
N CYS A 260 5.34 -10.87 2.55
CA CYS A 260 6.65 -10.23 2.49
C CYS A 260 6.91 -9.24 3.64
N ASP A 261 5.88 -8.81 4.41
CA ASP A 261 6.00 -8.15 5.71
C ASP A 261 4.95 -8.62 6.72
N ASN A 262 5.28 -9.73 7.39
CA ASN A 262 4.52 -10.35 8.48
C ASN A 262 4.27 -9.48 9.75
N ASN A 263 4.42 -8.16 9.67
CA ASN A 263 4.01 -7.23 10.73
C ASN A 263 3.04 -6.17 10.23
N ASP A 264 2.69 -6.18 8.95
CA ASP A 264 1.83 -5.22 8.28
C ASP A 264 0.77 -5.92 7.42
N ALA A 265 -0.43 -6.05 7.97
CA ALA A 265 -1.61 -6.63 7.31
C ALA A 265 -2.05 -5.91 6.01
N SER A 266 -1.39 -4.82 5.61
CA SER A 266 -1.59 -4.16 4.32
C SER A 266 -0.58 -4.57 3.24
N VAL A 267 0.34 -5.48 3.56
CA VAL A 267 1.38 -6.01 2.68
C VAL A 267 1.18 -7.53 2.58
N ASN A 268 0.52 -8.00 1.53
CA ASN A 268 0.30 -9.43 1.29
C ASN A 268 -0.17 -9.72 -0.15
N PRO A 269 -0.06 -10.97 -0.63
CA PRO A 269 -0.52 -11.38 -1.96
C PRO A 269 -1.99 -11.13 -2.33
N GLY A 270 -2.82 -10.68 -1.38
CA GLY A 270 -4.24 -10.43 -1.57
C GLY A 270 -4.64 -8.98 -1.80
N VAL A 271 -3.72 -8.03 -1.68
CA VAL A 271 -4.01 -6.59 -1.85
C VAL A 271 -3.66 -6.07 -3.24
N ASP A 272 -4.18 -4.89 -3.57
CA ASP A 272 -3.76 -4.15 -4.77
C ASP A 272 -2.51 -3.33 -4.43
N GLU A 273 -1.54 -3.28 -5.35
CA GLU A 273 -0.31 -2.49 -5.21
C GLU A 273 -0.60 -0.99 -5.02
N SER A 274 0.23 -0.31 -4.23
CA SER A 274 0.22 1.14 -4.03
C SER A 274 1.59 1.74 -4.32
N CYS A 275 1.63 3.00 -4.76
CA CYS A 275 2.86 3.73 -5.06
C CYS A 275 3.56 4.26 -3.79
N ASP A 276 3.98 3.36 -2.89
CA ASP A 276 4.58 3.70 -1.59
C ASP A 276 6.02 3.18 -1.38
N LYS A 277 6.60 2.55 -2.39
CA LYS A 277 7.94 1.92 -2.42
C LYS A 277 8.03 0.62 -1.63
N ILE A 278 6.90 0.02 -1.32
CA ILE A 278 6.75 -1.30 -0.74
C ILE A 278 6.11 -2.17 -1.82
N ASP A 279 6.54 -3.42 -1.90
CA ASP A 279 5.85 -4.47 -2.66
C ASP A 279 4.64 -4.88 -1.81
N ASN A 280 3.49 -4.23 -2.00
CA ASN A 280 2.29 -4.47 -1.18
C ASN A 280 1.64 -5.81 -1.53
N ASP A 281 1.69 -6.25 -2.79
CA ASP A 281 1.09 -7.51 -3.23
C ASP A 281 2.08 -8.71 -3.29
N CYS A 282 3.30 -8.50 -2.79
CA CYS A 282 4.34 -9.52 -2.63
C CYS A 282 4.64 -10.33 -3.91
N ASP A 283 4.48 -9.73 -5.09
CA ASP A 283 4.70 -10.38 -6.37
C ASP A 283 6.17 -10.30 -6.85
N GLY A 284 6.97 -9.47 -6.17
CA GLY A 284 8.39 -9.27 -6.39
C GLY A 284 8.76 -8.06 -7.25
N GLU A 285 7.79 -7.35 -7.80
CA GLU A 285 7.95 -6.01 -8.36
C GLU A 285 7.59 -4.95 -7.29
N ILE A 286 8.08 -3.72 -7.44
CA ILE A 286 7.79 -2.62 -6.50
C ILE A 286 7.25 -1.45 -7.31
N ASP A 287 6.13 -0.86 -6.88
CA ASP A 287 5.53 0.35 -7.45
C ASP A 287 5.26 0.22 -8.97
N GLU A 288 4.65 -0.88 -9.36
CA GLU A 288 4.38 -1.20 -10.76
C GLU A 288 3.24 -0.37 -11.38
N SER A 289 3.14 -0.40 -12.71
CA SER A 289 2.14 0.41 -13.46
C SER A 289 0.68 0.03 -13.19
N THR A 290 0.46 -1.11 -12.54
CA THR A 290 -0.82 -1.66 -12.12
C THR A 290 -1.26 -1.16 -10.75
N ALA A 291 -0.40 -0.46 -10.03
CA ALA A 291 -0.72 0.13 -8.74
C ALA A 291 -1.97 1.02 -8.79
N SER A 292 -2.78 0.92 -7.74
CA SER A 292 -4.12 1.51 -7.67
C SER A 292 -4.13 3.04 -7.68
N ASP A 293 -3.04 3.67 -7.23
CA ASP A 293 -2.81 5.12 -7.22
C ASP A 293 -1.74 5.58 -8.22
N ALA A 294 -1.33 4.72 -9.16
CA ALA A 294 -0.42 5.10 -10.23
C ALA A 294 -0.99 6.24 -11.08
N LEU A 295 -0.15 7.23 -11.35
CA LEU A 295 -0.52 8.41 -12.13
C LEU A 295 -0.42 8.15 -13.62
N LEU A 296 -1.23 8.89 -14.37
CA LEU A 296 -1.15 8.92 -15.83
C LEU A 296 -0.21 10.06 -16.25
N TRP A 297 0.79 9.70 -17.05
CA TRP A 297 1.80 10.60 -17.57
C TRP A 297 1.61 10.77 -19.08
N TYR A 298 1.84 11.99 -19.56
CA TYR A 298 1.70 12.38 -20.97
C TYR A 298 3.07 12.76 -21.53
N LEU A 299 3.34 12.40 -22.79
CA LEU A 299 4.61 12.71 -23.44
C LEU A 299 4.82 14.24 -23.45
N ASP A 300 6.02 14.67 -23.07
CA ASP A 300 6.54 16.04 -23.14
C ASP A 300 7.71 16.01 -24.14
N ASN A 301 7.40 16.23 -25.41
CA ASN A 301 8.32 15.96 -26.51
C ASN A 301 9.31 17.11 -26.76
N ASP A 302 8.97 18.36 -26.41
CA ASP A 302 9.84 19.52 -26.56
C ASP A 302 10.55 19.97 -25.26
N GLY A 303 10.13 19.43 -24.11
CA GLY A 303 10.79 19.57 -22.82
C GLY A 303 10.46 20.86 -22.07
N ASP A 304 9.27 21.43 -22.24
CA ASP A 304 8.81 22.60 -21.50
C ASP A 304 8.11 22.28 -20.16
N GLY A 305 7.81 21.00 -19.91
CA GLY A 305 7.17 20.51 -18.69
C GLY A 305 5.66 20.31 -18.79
N TYR A 306 5.06 20.50 -19.96
CA TYR A 306 3.65 20.22 -20.24
C TYR A 306 3.51 19.06 -21.23
N GLY A 307 2.54 18.20 -20.99
CA GLY A 307 2.31 17.03 -21.83
C GLY A 307 1.10 17.20 -22.73
N ASN A 308 1.04 16.43 -23.82
CA ASN A 308 -0.02 16.56 -24.83
C ASN A 308 -1.06 15.43 -24.77
N ALA A 309 -2.35 15.76 -24.68
CA ALA A 309 -3.45 14.78 -24.68
C ALA A 309 -3.64 14.03 -26.01
N GLY A 310 -3.16 14.58 -27.12
CA GLY A 310 -3.36 14.10 -28.49
C GLY A 310 -2.45 12.96 -28.90
N VAL A 311 -1.43 12.64 -28.09
CA VAL A 311 -0.48 11.56 -28.38
C VAL A 311 -0.94 10.25 -27.71
N ASN A 312 -1.13 9.19 -28.51
CA ASN A 312 -1.67 7.89 -28.08
C ASN A 312 -0.71 7.01 -27.24
N VAL A 313 0.23 7.61 -26.51
CA VAL A 313 1.14 6.88 -25.61
C VAL A 313 1.15 7.47 -24.20
N PRO A 314 -0.01 7.64 -23.53
CA PRO A 314 0.03 7.91 -22.11
C PRO A 314 0.65 6.69 -21.40
N ALA A 315 1.50 6.96 -20.40
CA ALA A 315 2.15 5.93 -19.60
C ALA A 315 1.60 5.99 -18.18
N THR A 316 1.21 4.84 -17.62
CA THR A 316 0.83 4.75 -16.21
C THR A 316 2.06 4.33 -15.41
N SER A 317 2.41 5.09 -14.37
CA SER A 317 3.56 4.79 -13.50
C SER A 317 3.48 5.57 -12.18
N CYS A 318 4.08 5.01 -11.13
CA CYS A 318 4.23 5.68 -9.83
C CYS A 318 5.25 6.83 -9.87
N ASP A 319 6.33 6.65 -10.63
CA ASP A 319 7.37 7.67 -10.81
C ASP A 319 7.26 8.35 -12.19
N PRO A 320 7.63 9.63 -12.31
CA PRO A 320 7.64 10.34 -13.59
C PRO A 320 8.54 9.64 -14.61
N PRO A 321 8.00 9.12 -15.73
CA PRO A 321 8.81 8.59 -16.80
C PRO A 321 9.65 9.72 -17.43
N THR A 322 10.85 9.38 -17.89
CA THR A 322 11.71 10.39 -18.56
C THR A 322 11.07 10.88 -19.85
N GLY A 323 10.89 12.19 -19.97
CA GLY A 323 10.25 12.83 -21.13
C GLY A 323 8.72 12.85 -21.07
N TYR A 324 8.15 12.80 -19.87
CA TYR A 324 6.71 12.88 -19.66
C TYR A 324 6.37 13.90 -18.56
N ALA A 325 5.17 14.48 -18.65
CA ALA A 325 4.56 15.39 -17.69
C ALA A 325 3.29 14.80 -17.06
N ASP A 326 2.91 15.29 -15.88
CA ASP A 326 1.73 14.86 -15.10
C ASP A 326 0.42 15.51 -15.56
N ASN A 327 0.44 16.16 -16.72
CA ASN A 327 -0.64 16.96 -17.26
C ASN A 327 -0.71 16.80 -18.78
N ASN A 328 -1.85 17.18 -19.36
CA ASN A 328 -2.16 16.94 -20.77
C ASN A 328 -2.62 18.20 -21.51
N ILE A 329 -2.12 19.35 -21.05
CA ILE A 329 -2.66 20.67 -21.38
C ILE A 329 -1.81 21.45 -22.38
N ASP A 330 -0.73 20.86 -22.88
CA ASP A 330 0.02 21.44 -24.00
C ASP A 330 -0.77 21.34 -25.33
N CYS A 331 -0.79 22.46 -26.05
CA CYS A 331 -1.46 22.61 -27.34
C CYS A 331 -0.53 22.40 -28.56
N ASP A 332 0.79 22.48 -28.43
CA ASP A 332 1.79 22.10 -29.46
C ASP A 332 3.08 21.50 -28.89
N ASP A 333 3.09 20.16 -28.75
CA ASP A 333 4.16 19.30 -28.20
C ASP A 333 5.47 19.30 -29.02
N ASN A 334 5.63 20.21 -29.98
CA ASN A 334 6.83 20.36 -30.80
C ASN A 334 7.51 21.73 -30.64
N ASP A 335 6.93 22.64 -29.86
CA ASP A 335 7.48 23.97 -29.62
C ASP A 335 7.40 24.37 -28.15
N ARG A 336 8.55 24.29 -27.46
CA ARG A 336 8.71 24.65 -26.04
C ARG A 336 8.22 26.04 -25.62
N ASN A 337 7.90 26.91 -26.58
CA ASN A 337 7.40 28.26 -26.32
C ASN A 337 5.87 28.35 -26.40
N ILE A 338 5.19 27.25 -26.71
CA ILE A 338 3.74 27.13 -26.81
C ILE A 338 3.28 26.20 -25.68
N PHE A 339 2.85 26.78 -24.56
CA PHE A 339 2.40 26.03 -23.39
C PHE A 339 1.49 26.87 -22.50
N PRO A 340 0.70 26.24 -21.61
CA PRO A 340 -0.15 26.94 -20.66
C PRO A 340 0.52 28.08 -19.89
N GLY A 341 0.09 29.31 -20.15
CA GLY A 341 0.60 30.53 -19.51
C GLY A 341 1.92 31.04 -20.08
N ALA A 342 2.33 30.62 -21.28
CA ALA A 342 3.40 31.27 -22.02
C ALA A 342 3.05 32.73 -22.36
N HIS A 343 4.01 33.47 -22.92
CA HIS A 343 3.74 34.83 -23.41
C HIS A 343 3.11 34.76 -24.80
N GLU A 344 1.90 35.29 -24.93
CA GLU A 344 1.21 35.49 -26.20
C GLU A 344 1.99 36.41 -27.13
N ALA A 345 2.37 35.89 -28.30
CA ALA A 345 2.97 36.65 -29.39
C ALA A 345 1.92 36.87 -30.48
N CYS A 346 2.02 37.99 -31.21
CA CYS A 346 1.13 38.29 -32.33
C CYS A 346 1.57 37.55 -33.62
N ASP A 347 1.65 36.23 -33.57
CA ASP A 347 2.17 35.37 -34.65
C ASP A 347 1.09 34.46 -35.30
N ASN A 348 -0.18 34.64 -34.94
CA ASN A 348 -1.31 33.81 -35.32
C ASN A 348 -1.30 32.39 -34.72
N ALA A 349 -0.51 32.17 -33.67
CA ALA A 349 -0.59 31.00 -32.80
C ALA A 349 -1.27 31.37 -31.46
N ASP A 350 -1.71 30.34 -30.77
CA ASP A 350 -2.15 30.41 -29.38
C ASP A 350 -0.95 29.88 -28.59
N ASN A 351 -0.10 30.78 -28.08
CA ASN A 351 1.15 30.42 -27.43
C ASN A 351 0.92 30.01 -25.97
N ASP A 352 -0.09 30.58 -25.32
CA ASP A 352 -0.39 30.34 -23.91
C ASP A 352 -1.45 29.27 -23.67
N CYS A 353 -1.93 28.65 -24.75
CA CYS A 353 -2.90 27.56 -24.78
C CYS A 353 -4.22 27.87 -24.06
N ASP A 354 -4.66 29.13 -24.03
CA ASP A 354 -5.94 29.53 -23.43
C ASP A 354 -7.15 29.35 -24.36
N GLY A 355 -6.89 29.03 -25.64
CA GLY A 355 -7.88 28.82 -26.69
C GLY A 355 -8.20 30.08 -27.51
N ILE A 356 -7.49 31.19 -27.28
CA ILE A 356 -7.68 32.48 -27.92
C ILE A 356 -6.36 32.92 -28.57
N VAL A 357 -6.31 32.86 -29.89
CA VAL A 357 -5.15 33.30 -30.68
C VAL A 357 -4.92 34.81 -30.55
N ASP A 358 -3.65 35.19 -30.39
CA ASP A 358 -3.14 36.57 -30.39
C ASP A 358 -3.87 37.47 -29.38
N ASN A 359 -3.99 37.03 -28.12
CA ASN A 359 -4.68 37.77 -27.06
C ASN A 359 -3.78 38.11 -25.85
N PRO A 360 -2.69 38.86 -26.06
CA PRO A 360 -1.82 39.29 -24.96
C PRO A 360 -2.58 40.16 -23.96
N SER A 361 -2.18 40.06 -22.69
CA SER A 361 -2.69 40.93 -21.63
C SER A 361 -2.03 42.31 -21.73
N ASP A 362 -2.83 43.37 -21.62
CA ASP A 362 -2.37 44.75 -21.42
C ASP A 362 -1.64 44.87 -20.06
N SER A 363 -0.30 44.85 -20.09
CA SER A 363 0.50 44.74 -18.87
C SER A 363 0.70 46.08 -18.14
N ASP A 364 0.51 47.23 -18.79
CA ASP A 364 0.67 48.55 -18.19
C ASP A 364 -0.66 49.30 -17.92
N GLY A 365 -1.76 48.83 -18.49
CA GLY A 365 -3.13 49.26 -18.22
C GLY A 365 -3.58 50.48 -19.00
N ASP A 366 -2.93 50.83 -20.12
CA ASP A 366 -3.33 51.96 -20.98
C ASP A 366 -4.49 51.64 -21.93
N GLY A 367 -4.83 50.36 -22.08
CA GLY A 367 -5.91 49.85 -22.93
C GLY A 367 -5.49 49.50 -24.36
N ALA A 368 -4.21 49.54 -24.69
CA ALA A 368 -3.60 48.94 -25.88
C ALA A 368 -2.83 47.67 -25.49
N THR A 369 -2.64 46.78 -26.46
CA THR A 369 -1.79 45.60 -26.28
C THR A 369 -0.75 45.58 -27.39
N ILE A 370 0.29 44.78 -27.25
CA ILE A 370 1.27 44.57 -28.32
C ILE A 370 0.63 44.14 -29.67
N CYS A 371 -0.56 43.53 -29.66
CA CYS A 371 -1.30 43.18 -30.89
C CYS A 371 -2.26 44.28 -31.39
N ASP A 372 -2.62 45.24 -30.55
CA ASP A 372 -3.49 46.37 -30.87
C ASP A 372 -2.72 47.66 -31.21
N GLY A 373 -1.41 47.56 -31.44
CA GLY A 373 -0.58 48.69 -31.86
C GLY A 373 0.15 49.39 -30.72
N ASP A 374 0.32 48.77 -29.56
CA ASP A 374 1.39 49.13 -28.65
C ASP A 374 2.74 48.61 -29.21
N CYS A 375 3.86 49.29 -28.94
CA CYS A 375 5.20 48.79 -29.24
C CYS A 375 6.01 48.41 -28.00
N ASP A 376 5.53 48.70 -26.79
CA ASP A 376 6.11 48.31 -25.51
C ASP A 376 5.02 48.19 -24.44
N ASP A 377 4.45 46.99 -24.34
CA ASP A 377 3.39 46.60 -23.40
C ASP A 377 3.75 46.78 -21.91
N SER A 378 4.94 47.29 -21.60
CA SER A 378 5.40 47.61 -20.25
C SER A 378 5.49 49.11 -19.96
N ASP A 379 5.21 49.98 -20.94
CA ASP A 379 5.30 51.43 -20.87
C ASP A 379 4.07 52.12 -21.50
N PRO A 380 3.15 52.69 -20.68
CA PRO A 380 1.85 53.22 -21.11
C PRO A 380 1.97 54.58 -21.84
N THR A 381 3.18 54.92 -22.28
CA THR A 381 3.50 56.13 -23.02
C THR A 381 4.03 55.83 -24.42
N ARG A 382 4.11 54.54 -24.82
CA ARG A 382 4.68 54.11 -26.10
C ARG A 382 3.61 53.47 -27.00
N GLU A 383 2.69 54.29 -27.49
CA GLU A 383 1.58 53.89 -28.37
C GLU A 383 1.86 54.18 -29.87
N ASN A 384 1.26 53.42 -30.80
CA ASN A 384 1.30 53.74 -32.25
C ASN A 384 0.26 54.81 -32.67
N LEU A 385 -0.34 55.54 -31.74
CA LEU A 385 -1.19 56.68 -32.06
C LEU A 385 -0.31 57.89 -32.40
N ASP A 386 -0.63 58.58 -33.49
CA ASP A 386 -0.02 59.87 -33.87
C ASP A 386 -1.06 60.96 -33.55
N VAL A 387 -0.94 61.55 -32.34
CA VAL A 387 -1.96 62.46 -31.79
C VAL A 387 -1.94 63.84 -32.45
N ASP A 388 -0.76 64.39 -32.74
CA ASP A 388 -0.62 65.71 -33.36
C ASP A 388 -0.61 65.71 -34.90
N ARG A 389 -0.46 64.53 -35.52
CA ARG A 389 -0.55 64.25 -36.96
C ARG A 389 0.63 64.75 -37.78
N ASP A 390 1.82 64.77 -37.22
CA ASP A 390 3.05 65.04 -37.96
C ASP A 390 3.54 63.81 -38.77
N GLY A 391 3.04 62.62 -38.44
CA GLY A 391 3.35 61.36 -39.10
C GLY A 391 4.34 60.47 -38.33
N GLN A 392 4.74 60.86 -37.12
CA GLN A 392 5.47 60.04 -36.15
C GLN A 392 4.57 59.78 -34.93
N SER A 393 4.81 58.67 -34.26
CA SER A 393 4.17 58.35 -32.99
C SER A 393 5.25 58.12 -31.95
N THR A 394 4.89 58.01 -30.68
CA THR A 394 5.84 57.58 -29.64
C THR A 394 6.53 56.25 -29.95
N CYS A 395 5.85 55.32 -30.63
CA CYS A 395 6.48 54.12 -31.20
C CYS A 395 7.40 54.38 -32.39
N GLY A 396 7.13 55.43 -33.16
CA GLY A 396 8.00 55.95 -34.21
C GLY A 396 9.27 56.67 -33.69
N GLY A 397 9.36 56.92 -32.38
CA GLY A 397 10.47 57.62 -31.74
C GLY A 397 10.15 59.08 -31.38
N ASP A 398 8.90 59.51 -31.50
CA ASP A 398 8.47 60.81 -31.02
C ASP A 398 8.50 60.87 -29.48
N CYS A 399 9.22 61.85 -28.93
CA CYS A 399 9.36 62.06 -27.50
C CYS A 399 8.25 62.96 -26.90
N ASN A 400 7.38 63.55 -27.72
CA ASN A 400 6.18 64.27 -27.31
C ASN A 400 5.09 64.31 -28.41
N ASP A 401 4.28 63.25 -28.45
CA ASP A 401 3.13 63.02 -29.36
C ASP A 401 2.04 64.12 -29.40
N ASN A 402 2.12 65.15 -28.54
CA ASN A 402 1.17 66.25 -28.49
C ASN A 402 1.71 67.54 -29.13
N ASP A 403 2.90 67.53 -29.72
CA ASP A 403 3.56 68.70 -30.30
C ASP A 403 4.23 68.37 -31.63
N ASP A 404 3.62 68.83 -32.73
CA ASP A 404 3.98 68.60 -34.15
C ASP A 404 5.37 69.15 -34.58
N ARG A 405 6.20 69.50 -33.61
CA ARG A 405 7.56 70.04 -33.75
C ARG A 405 8.59 69.21 -32.98
N VAL A 406 8.16 68.19 -32.25
CA VAL A 406 9.00 67.32 -31.45
C VAL A 406 8.87 65.95 -32.09
N GLU A 407 9.89 65.51 -32.81
CA GLU A 407 9.82 64.26 -33.56
C GLU A 407 11.23 63.81 -33.96
N THR A 408 11.44 62.51 -34.19
CA THR A 408 12.81 62.03 -34.46
C THR A 408 13.38 62.67 -35.73
N GLY A 409 14.55 63.30 -35.60
CA GLY A 409 15.28 63.91 -36.72
C GLY A 409 14.71 65.25 -37.21
N SER A 410 13.87 65.90 -36.40
CA SER A 410 13.45 67.28 -36.61
C SER A 410 14.62 68.27 -36.41
N ALA A 411 14.37 69.57 -36.61
CA ALA A 411 15.39 70.59 -36.44
C ALA A 411 15.26 71.29 -35.09
N GLU A 412 16.29 71.17 -34.26
CA GLU A 412 16.40 71.82 -32.95
C GLU A 412 16.14 73.33 -32.95
N SER A 413 15.18 73.72 -32.12
CA SER A 413 14.81 75.10 -31.80
C SER A 413 15.32 75.47 -30.41
N CYS A 414 15.76 76.71 -30.21
CA CYS A 414 16.31 77.17 -28.94
C CYS A 414 15.23 77.54 -27.91
N ASP A 415 14.36 76.59 -27.56
CA ASP A 415 13.22 76.81 -26.67
C ASP A 415 13.24 75.93 -25.41
N GLY A 416 14.30 75.15 -25.21
CA GLY A 416 14.49 74.29 -24.04
C GLY A 416 13.72 72.97 -24.10
N VAL A 417 13.24 72.60 -25.29
CA VAL A 417 12.63 71.30 -25.61
C VAL A 417 13.62 70.54 -26.51
N ASP A 418 13.73 69.23 -26.32
CA ASP A 418 14.42 68.33 -27.25
C ASP A 418 13.46 68.11 -28.44
N ASN A 419 13.70 68.78 -29.58
CA ASN A 419 12.81 68.75 -30.73
C ASN A 419 13.10 67.58 -31.68
N ASP A 420 14.32 67.06 -31.68
CA ASP A 420 14.74 65.97 -32.57
C ASP A 420 14.84 64.58 -31.90
N CYS A 421 14.53 64.54 -30.60
CA CYS A 421 14.41 63.37 -29.74
C CYS A 421 15.69 62.53 -29.64
N ASP A 422 16.86 63.17 -29.71
CA ASP A 422 18.16 62.50 -29.58
C ASP A 422 18.69 62.41 -28.12
N GLY A 423 18.00 63.09 -27.19
CA GLY A 423 18.28 63.10 -25.76
C GLY A 423 19.18 64.24 -25.27
N ASP A 424 19.68 65.09 -26.18
CA ASP A 424 20.26 66.39 -25.86
C ASP A 424 19.19 67.51 -26.00
N ILE A 425 19.42 68.67 -25.41
CA ILE A 425 18.47 69.80 -25.46
C ILE A 425 19.20 71.02 -26.03
N ASP A 426 18.63 71.65 -27.05
CA ASP A 426 19.12 72.88 -27.69
C ASP A 426 20.59 72.77 -28.19
N GLU A 427 21.05 71.59 -28.62
CA GLU A 427 22.46 71.34 -29.04
C GLU A 427 22.81 71.95 -30.40
N ASN A 428 21.84 72.58 -31.05
CA ASN A 428 22.08 73.43 -32.19
C ASN A 428 23.03 74.60 -31.82
N PRO A 429 24.17 74.78 -32.51
CA PRO A 429 25.14 75.82 -32.20
C PRO A 429 24.61 77.27 -32.37
N LEU A 430 23.39 77.45 -32.89
CA LEU A 430 22.70 78.73 -32.91
C LEU A 430 22.15 79.15 -31.53
N CYS A 431 21.96 78.22 -30.60
CA CYS A 431 21.39 78.45 -29.27
C CYS A 431 22.39 79.02 -28.25
N GLU A 432 23.70 78.87 -28.49
CA GLU A 432 24.77 79.44 -27.65
C GLU A 432 24.80 80.98 -27.62
N ASN A 433 24.04 81.67 -28.47
CA ASN A 433 24.10 83.13 -28.61
C ASN A 433 22.87 83.90 -28.12
N GLU A 434 21.78 83.23 -27.72
CA GLU A 434 20.60 83.89 -27.15
C GLU A 434 20.28 83.34 -25.76
N VAL A 435 21.04 83.78 -24.75
CA VAL A 435 20.65 83.60 -23.34
C VAL A 435 19.39 84.44 -23.07
N PRO A 436 18.24 83.85 -22.71
CA PRO A 436 17.09 84.61 -22.21
C PRO A 436 17.48 85.28 -20.88
N PRO A 437 17.05 86.52 -20.60
CA PRO A 437 17.45 87.22 -19.38
C PRO A 437 16.79 86.59 -18.15
N GLY A 438 17.45 85.63 -17.51
CA GLY A 438 16.91 85.01 -16.29
C GLY A 438 17.71 83.92 -15.56
N HIS A 439 18.75 83.31 -16.16
CA HIS A 439 19.48 82.23 -15.49
C HIS A 439 20.99 82.44 -15.42
N GLU A 440 21.49 82.69 -14.20
CA GLU A 440 22.93 82.65 -13.89
C GLU A 440 23.36 81.19 -13.68
N ILE A 441 24.20 80.67 -14.58
CA ILE A 441 24.91 79.41 -14.40
C ILE A 441 26.28 79.72 -13.78
N ALA A 442 26.54 79.21 -12.57
CA ALA A 442 27.79 79.42 -11.86
C ALA A 442 28.82 78.33 -12.20
N TYR A 443 29.65 78.55 -13.23
CA TYR A 443 30.89 77.78 -13.42
C TYR A 443 32.06 78.46 -12.70
N GLY A 444 32.37 77.97 -11.51
CA GLY A 444 33.55 78.37 -10.73
C GLY A 444 34.82 77.67 -11.21
N CYS A 445 35.56 78.32 -12.10
CA CYS A 445 36.96 78.02 -12.39
C CYS A 445 37.83 78.29 -11.14
N ILE A 446 38.55 77.28 -10.63
CA ILE A 446 39.70 77.49 -9.75
C ILE A 446 40.94 76.90 -10.41
N LEU A 447 41.75 77.82 -10.98
CA LEU A 447 43.15 77.61 -11.31
C LEU A 447 43.99 77.91 -10.06
N ASN A 448 44.93 77.02 -9.69
CA ASN A 448 46.30 77.42 -9.30
C ASN A 448 47.25 76.21 -9.11
N CYS A 449 48.30 76.20 -9.96
CA CYS A 449 49.75 75.98 -9.69
C CYS A 449 50.20 75.08 -8.51
N ALA A 450 51.27 74.26 -8.56
CA ALA A 450 52.29 73.93 -9.56
C ALA A 450 53.27 72.87 -8.96
N VAL A 451 53.65 71.88 -9.78
CA VAL A 451 55.02 71.39 -10.08
C VAL A 451 55.85 70.48 -9.11
N ALA A 452 56.14 69.28 -9.68
CA ALA A 452 57.33 68.39 -9.62
C ALA A 452 57.68 67.64 -8.31
N THR A 453 58.14 66.37 -8.29
CA THR A 453 59.08 65.64 -9.20
C THR A 453 58.87 64.10 -9.21
N ARG A 454 58.84 63.53 -10.43
CA ARG A 454 59.31 62.24 -11.02
C ARG A 454 59.60 60.93 -10.20
N PRO A 455 59.56 59.75 -10.89
CA PRO A 455 59.22 58.42 -10.37
C PRO A 455 60.43 57.47 -10.17
N THR A 456 60.22 56.26 -9.61
CA THR A 456 60.82 54.93 -9.95
C THR A 456 60.54 53.88 -8.82
N PRO A 457 60.77 52.55 -8.99
CA PRO A 457 59.71 51.54 -9.00
C PRO A 457 59.91 50.46 -7.90
N THR A 458 59.22 49.31 -7.98
CA THR A 458 59.23 48.13 -7.06
C THR A 458 58.30 48.32 -5.85
N GLY A 459 57.34 47.45 -5.52
CA GLY A 459 57.23 46.01 -5.74
C GLY A 459 57.48 45.28 -4.42
N ALA A 460 56.55 45.32 -3.47
CA ALA A 460 56.41 44.33 -2.38
C ALA A 460 55.20 44.65 -1.48
N LEU A 461 54.43 43.59 -1.18
CA LEU A 461 53.47 43.51 -0.10
C LEU A 461 54.08 43.95 1.25
N SER A 462 53.34 44.70 2.05
CA SER A 462 53.34 44.53 3.50
C SER A 462 52.09 45.11 4.14
N LEU A 463 51.23 44.19 4.57
CA LEU A 463 50.49 44.16 5.83
C LEU A 463 50.64 45.42 6.71
N MET A 464 49.59 46.24 6.78
CA MET A 464 49.36 47.10 7.93
C MET A 464 47.95 46.86 8.47
N VAL A 465 47.90 46.04 9.52
CA VAL A 465 46.79 45.92 10.45
C VAL A 465 46.64 47.27 11.16
N LEU A 466 45.47 47.90 11.04
CA LEU A 466 45.06 48.98 11.95
C LEU A 466 43.60 48.78 12.35
N LEU A 467 43.45 48.64 13.67
CA LEU A 467 42.26 48.25 14.40
C LEU A 467 41.17 49.34 14.41
N CYS A 468 39.93 48.86 14.27
CA CYS A 468 38.69 49.27 14.94
C CYS A 468 38.30 50.75 15.04
N GLY A 469 37.11 51.05 14.50
CA GLY A 469 36.34 52.25 14.83
C GLY A 469 35.02 52.37 14.05
N LEU A 470 34.16 51.35 14.08
CA LEU A 470 32.77 51.47 13.63
C LEU A 470 31.93 52.20 14.69
N ALA A 471 31.39 53.37 14.37
CA ALA A 471 30.07 53.80 14.85
C ALA A 471 29.57 55.07 14.13
N GLY A 472 28.53 54.88 13.31
CA GLY A 472 27.29 55.65 13.47
C GLY A 472 27.19 57.01 12.79
N TRP A 473 26.71 57.00 11.54
CA TRP A 473 25.93 58.10 10.99
C TRP A 473 24.65 58.32 11.82
N ARG A 474 24.44 59.55 12.31
CA ARG A 474 23.10 60.07 12.62
C ARG A 474 23.00 61.54 12.23
N ARG A 475 22.20 61.81 11.18
CA ARG A 475 21.61 63.12 10.94
C ARG A 475 20.65 63.45 12.09
N ARG A 476 20.70 64.68 12.59
CA ARG A 476 19.66 65.28 13.46
C ARG A 476 19.09 66.49 12.74
N ARG A 477 17.76 66.66 12.86
CA ARG A 477 17.05 67.83 13.42
C ARG A 477 15.56 67.75 13.06
N PRO A 478 14.63 68.46 13.73
CA PRO A 478 14.61 69.03 15.09
C PRO A 478 13.29 68.69 15.86
N PRO A 479 13.08 69.16 17.12
CA PRO A 479 11.90 68.89 17.97
C PRO A 479 10.95 70.14 17.99
N PRO A 480 9.98 70.35 18.94
CA PRO A 480 9.34 69.50 19.98
C PRO A 480 7.78 69.60 20.04
N ALA A 481 7.13 68.69 20.79
CA ALA A 481 5.95 69.02 21.60
C ALA A 481 5.78 68.00 22.77
N THR A 482 5.40 68.49 23.93
CA THR A 482 5.15 67.79 25.22
C THR A 482 3.70 68.11 25.67
N PRO A 483 3.18 67.62 26.82
CA PRO A 483 3.21 66.29 27.46
C PRO A 483 1.80 65.82 27.94
N GLY A 484 1.66 64.56 28.37
CA GLY A 484 0.56 64.09 29.24
C GLY A 484 0.74 62.62 29.66
N ARG A 485 1.15 62.33 30.92
CA ARG A 485 0.32 61.77 32.03
C ARG A 485 -0.64 60.65 31.56
N GLY A 486 -0.67 59.44 32.10
CA GLY A 486 -0.21 58.87 33.38
C GLY A 486 -0.68 57.39 33.46
N PRO A 487 -0.55 56.72 34.62
CA PRO A 487 -0.20 55.29 34.68
C PRO A 487 -1.34 54.37 35.16
N SER A 488 -1.20 53.08 34.85
CA SER A 488 -1.35 51.95 35.79
C SER A 488 -0.95 50.64 35.10
#